data_AF-A0A5X5CX58-F1
#
_entry.id   AF-A0A5X5CX58-F1
#
_cell.length_a   1.000
_cell.length_b   1.000
_cell.length_c   1.000
_cell.angle_alpha   90.00
_cell.angle_beta   90.00
_cell.angle_gamma   90.00
#
_symmetry.space_group_name_H-M   'P 1'
#
loop_
_entity.id
_entity.type
_entity.pdbx_description
1 polymer ?
#
loop_
_entity_poly.entity_id
_entity_poly.type
_entity_poly.pdbx_seq_one_letter_code
_entity_poly.pdbx_strand_id
1 'polypeptide(L)'
;MVEKKKKTRSTSSSVDPATRYAMDVDSGKEIAGPDIRNACKRHLKDLESCHARGLFWDTEAAQRAIDFFAKVLKLNGGEHEGNPFILLPWQCFIVGSIFGWKNSENYRRFRMVYVESGKGSGKSPLAGGVGLYCLTADKEPRAEVYAAATKKDQAMILFRDAVAMVDQSPALAQRINKSGGAGKEWNLAFLQTGSFFRPISSDDGQSGPRPHCALIDEIHEHKNNQVVEMMRAGTKGRRQALIFMITNSGHDKTSVCYDYHEYGRKVAEGSIEDDSFFSFICSLDEGEDPFKDESCWKKANPSLGHTFTDRYLREQVTQARGMPSKESIVRRLNFCQWVDADNPWMSSDVWMGCEEDFDLHELQG
;
A
#
# COMPACT_ATOMS: atom_id res chain seq x y z
N MET A 1 25.08 -49.04 12.47
CA MET A 1 24.75 -48.12 11.36
C MET A 1 23.25 -47.92 11.37
N VAL A 2 22.79 -46.76 11.82
CA VAL A 2 21.34 -46.43 11.87
C VAL A 2 20.99 -45.73 10.57
N GLU A 3 20.19 -46.37 9.73
CA GLU A 3 19.66 -45.79 8.50
C GLU A 3 18.87 -44.52 8.82
N LYS A 4 19.34 -43.39 8.30
CA LYS A 4 18.58 -42.14 8.28
C LYS A 4 17.38 -42.34 7.35
N LYS A 5 16.19 -42.51 7.93
CA LYS A 5 14.92 -42.39 7.21
C LYS A 5 14.89 -41.05 6.48
N LYS A 6 14.93 -41.08 5.14
CA LYS A 6 14.61 -39.93 4.29
C LYS A 6 13.22 -39.45 4.67
N LYS A 7 13.13 -38.25 5.24
CA LYS A 7 11.85 -37.54 5.38
C LYS A 7 11.36 -37.21 3.98
N THR A 8 10.43 -37.99 3.47
CA THR A 8 9.67 -37.64 2.27
C THR A 8 8.92 -36.35 2.58
N ARG A 9 9.28 -35.29 1.87
CA ARG A 9 8.67 -33.96 1.99
C ARG A 9 7.19 -34.12 1.60
N SER A 10 6.29 -33.93 2.56
CA SER A 10 4.85 -33.89 2.30
C SER A 10 4.58 -32.73 1.33
N THR A 11 4.13 -33.06 0.12
CA THR A 11 3.61 -32.11 -0.85
C THR A 11 2.19 -31.72 -0.46
N SER A 12 2.02 -30.76 0.45
CA SER A 12 0.78 -29.98 0.47
C SER A 12 0.90 -28.91 -0.61
N SER A 13 0.34 -29.21 -1.78
CA SER A 13 0.35 -28.40 -3.00
C SER A 13 -0.57 -27.17 -2.92
N SER A 14 -0.60 -26.45 -1.81
CA SER A 14 -1.35 -25.20 -1.70
C SER A 14 -0.48 -24.05 -2.23
N VAL A 15 -0.90 -23.45 -3.34
CA VAL A 15 -0.36 -22.17 -3.84
C VAL A 15 -0.39 -21.13 -2.71
N ASP A 16 0.70 -20.37 -2.54
CA ASP A 16 0.78 -19.36 -1.48
C ASP A 16 -0.28 -18.24 -1.68
N PRO A 17 -0.69 -17.53 -0.62
CA PRO A 17 -1.79 -16.57 -0.71
C PRO A 17 -1.57 -15.42 -1.69
N ALA A 18 -0.32 -14.96 -1.89
CA ALA A 18 -0.02 -13.87 -2.80
C ALA A 18 -0.15 -14.33 -4.26
N THR A 19 0.46 -15.47 -4.59
CA THR A 19 0.31 -16.10 -5.91
C THR A 19 -1.15 -16.47 -6.18
N ARG A 20 -1.89 -16.93 -5.16
CA ARG A 20 -3.33 -17.24 -5.28
C ARG A 20 -4.14 -16.00 -5.67
N TYR A 21 -3.90 -14.86 -5.03
CA TYR A 21 -4.57 -13.61 -5.41
C TYR A 21 -4.27 -13.24 -6.86
N ALA A 22 -3.02 -13.32 -7.29
CA ALA A 22 -2.64 -13.01 -8.67
C ALA A 22 -3.35 -13.92 -9.69
N MET A 23 -3.45 -15.23 -9.40
CA MET A 23 -4.21 -16.19 -10.23
C MET A 23 -5.72 -15.92 -10.23
N ASP A 24 -6.29 -15.57 -9.08
CA ASP A 24 -7.72 -15.27 -8.96
C ASP A 24 -8.07 -13.97 -9.72
N VAL A 25 -7.18 -12.97 -9.73
CA VAL A 25 -7.31 -11.76 -10.56
C VAL A 25 -7.17 -12.06 -12.05
N ASP A 26 -6.14 -12.82 -12.45
CA ASP A 26 -5.89 -13.13 -13.87
C ASP A 26 -7.01 -13.97 -14.50
N SER A 27 -7.61 -14.88 -13.72
CA SER A 27 -8.78 -15.67 -14.13
C SER A 27 -10.11 -14.91 -14.08
N GLY A 28 -10.14 -13.69 -13.54
CA GLY A 28 -11.36 -12.89 -13.36
C GLY A 28 -12.27 -13.33 -12.20
N LYS A 29 -11.80 -14.25 -11.35
CA LYS A 29 -12.51 -14.64 -10.12
C LYS A 29 -12.53 -13.50 -9.10
N GLU A 30 -11.43 -12.77 -8.97
CA GLU A 30 -11.33 -11.54 -8.18
C GLU A 30 -11.44 -10.33 -9.11
N ILE A 31 -12.40 -9.45 -8.85
CA ILE A 31 -12.63 -8.25 -9.67
C ILE A 31 -11.59 -7.21 -9.30
N ALA A 32 -10.75 -6.83 -10.26
CA ALA A 32 -9.69 -5.85 -10.06
C ALA A 32 -9.57 -4.89 -11.24
N GLY A 33 -9.13 -3.67 -10.96
CA GLY A 33 -8.85 -2.63 -11.96
C GLY A 33 -7.64 -2.96 -12.85
N PRO A 34 -7.44 -2.19 -13.94
CA PRO A 34 -6.40 -2.45 -14.92
C PRO A 34 -5.00 -2.53 -14.31
N ASP A 35 -4.65 -1.63 -13.40
CA ASP A 35 -3.29 -1.57 -12.84
C ASP A 35 -3.00 -2.72 -11.86
N ILE A 36 -3.99 -3.17 -11.08
CA ILE A 36 -3.87 -4.39 -10.25
C ILE A 36 -3.74 -5.62 -11.15
N ARG A 37 -4.54 -5.72 -12.22
CA ARG A 37 -4.41 -6.84 -13.18
C ARG A 37 -3.02 -6.87 -13.78
N ASN A 38 -2.45 -5.73 -14.14
CA ASN A 38 -1.08 -5.62 -14.64
C ASN A 38 -0.05 -6.06 -13.59
N ALA A 39 -0.17 -5.61 -12.33
CA ALA A 39 0.72 -6.04 -11.25
C ALA A 39 0.65 -7.57 -11.00
N CYS A 40 -0.55 -8.15 -11.05
CA CYS A 40 -0.76 -9.60 -10.92
C CYS A 40 -0.14 -10.36 -12.09
N LYS A 41 -0.37 -9.91 -13.33
CA LYS A 41 0.26 -10.49 -14.53
C LYS A 41 1.78 -10.43 -14.46
N ARG A 42 2.35 -9.30 -14.01
CA ARG A 42 3.79 -9.16 -13.80
C ARG A 42 4.31 -10.17 -12.78
N HIS A 43 3.62 -10.34 -11.65
CA HIS A 43 3.96 -11.36 -10.66
C HIS A 43 4.00 -12.77 -11.27
N LEU A 44 2.94 -13.16 -12.00
CA LEU A 44 2.86 -14.48 -12.64
C LEU A 44 3.94 -14.69 -13.71
N LYS A 45 4.17 -13.69 -14.57
CA LYS A 45 5.26 -13.70 -15.56
C LYS A 45 6.64 -13.83 -14.89
N ASP A 46 6.82 -13.16 -13.76
CA ASP A 46 8.07 -13.21 -13.02
C ASP A 46 8.30 -14.61 -12.43
N LEU A 47 7.28 -15.32 -11.96
CA LEU A 47 7.44 -16.71 -11.50
C LEU A 47 8.07 -17.63 -12.56
N GLU A 48 7.83 -17.35 -13.84
CA GLU A 48 8.37 -18.12 -14.96
C GLU A 48 9.76 -17.62 -15.41
N SER A 49 9.98 -16.30 -15.39
CA SER A 49 11.11 -15.66 -16.11
C SER A 49 12.13 -14.96 -15.22
N CYS A 50 11.84 -14.75 -13.92
CA CYS A 50 12.66 -13.93 -13.02
C CYS A 50 14.10 -14.43 -12.85
N HIS A 51 14.34 -15.74 -13.02
CA HIS A 51 15.67 -16.33 -12.86
C HIS A 51 16.72 -15.74 -13.80
N ALA A 52 16.31 -15.32 -15.01
CA ALA A 52 17.20 -14.65 -15.96
C ALA A 52 17.73 -13.31 -15.43
N ARG A 53 17.01 -12.69 -14.48
CA ARG A 53 17.38 -11.43 -13.82
C ARG A 53 18.03 -11.65 -12.44
N GLY A 54 18.33 -12.90 -12.08
CA GLY A 54 18.90 -13.25 -10.77
C GLY A 54 17.91 -13.06 -9.62
N LEU A 55 16.61 -13.16 -9.90
CA LEU A 55 15.54 -13.04 -8.91
C LEU A 55 14.93 -14.42 -8.62
N PHE A 56 14.30 -14.57 -7.47
CA PHE A 56 13.52 -15.75 -7.11
C PHE A 56 12.38 -15.45 -6.15
N TRP A 57 11.38 -16.33 -6.13
CA TRP A 57 10.23 -16.27 -5.23
C TRP A 57 10.44 -17.19 -4.03
N ASP A 58 10.56 -16.60 -2.84
CA ASP A 58 10.68 -17.30 -1.57
C ASP A 58 9.30 -17.41 -0.90
N THR A 59 8.62 -18.53 -1.15
CA THR A 59 7.29 -18.81 -0.60
C THR A 59 7.28 -18.88 0.93
N GLU A 60 8.36 -19.36 1.55
CA GLU A 60 8.46 -19.44 3.00
C GLU A 60 8.61 -18.04 3.62
N ALA A 61 9.37 -17.15 2.99
CA ALA A 61 9.48 -15.76 3.42
C ALA A 61 8.16 -14.99 3.24
N ALA A 62 7.48 -15.16 2.11
CA ALA A 62 6.15 -14.58 1.88
C ALA A 62 5.14 -15.03 2.94
N GLN A 63 5.04 -16.34 3.17
CA GLN A 63 4.12 -16.90 4.16
C GLN A 63 4.47 -16.45 5.58
N ARG A 64 5.75 -16.37 5.93
CA ARG A 64 6.19 -15.89 7.25
C ARG A 64 5.78 -14.44 7.50
N ALA A 65 5.85 -13.58 6.47
CA ALA A 65 5.40 -12.20 6.58
C ALA A 65 3.88 -12.13 6.75
N ILE A 66 3.10 -12.87 5.96
CA ILE A 66 1.63 -12.94 6.09
C ILE A 66 1.22 -13.48 7.47
N ASP A 67 1.87 -14.55 7.92
CA ASP A 67 1.63 -15.16 9.23
C ASP A 67 1.96 -14.23 10.39
N PHE A 68 2.91 -13.32 10.23
CA PHE A 68 3.22 -12.33 11.26
C PHE A 68 2.01 -11.43 11.54
N PHE A 69 1.30 -10.99 10.50
CA PHE A 69 0.07 -10.21 10.67
C PHE A 69 -0.98 -11.03 11.44
N ALA A 70 -1.26 -12.24 10.99
CA ALA A 70 -2.31 -13.07 11.58
C ALA A 70 -2.00 -13.60 12.99
N LYS A 71 -0.73 -13.88 13.30
CA LYS A 71 -0.31 -14.57 14.53
C LYS A 71 0.30 -13.64 15.58
N VAL A 72 0.79 -12.46 15.18
CA VAL A 72 1.47 -11.52 16.08
C VAL A 72 0.70 -10.23 16.21
N LEU A 73 0.17 -9.68 15.13
CA LEU A 73 -0.51 -8.39 15.15
C LEU A 73 -1.99 -8.52 15.51
N LYS A 74 -2.50 -7.50 16.18
CA LYS A 74 -3.92 -7.35 16.49
C LYS A 74 -4.37 -5.95 16.12
N LEU A 75 -5.58 -5.84 15.59
CA LEU A 75 -6.18 -4.58 15.18
C LEU A 75 -6.81 -3.86 16.37
N ASN A 76 -6.85 -2.53 16.26
CA ASN A 76 -7.49 -1.64 17.20
C ASN A 76 -8.71 -0.96 16.58
N GLY A 77 -9.60 -0.49 17.44
CA GLY A 77 -10.75 0.33 17.07
C GLY A 77 -12.01 -0.47 16.72
N GLY A 78 -13.13 -0.03 17.29
CA GLY A 78 -14.47 -0.55 16.96
C GLY A 78 -14.59 -2.06 17.12
N GLU A 79 -15.20 -2.70 16.12
CA GLU A 79 -15.43 -4.14 16.08
C GLU A 79 -14.15 -4.97 15.92
N HIS A 80 -13.02 -4.33 15.62
CA HIS A 80 -11.74 -5.00 15.40
C HIS A 80 -10.83 -5.01 16.64
N GLU A 81 -11.21 -4.32 17.73
CA GLU A 81 -10.42 -4.22 18.95
C GLU A 81 -10.04 -5.61 19.51
N GLY A 82 -8.75 -5.89 19.64
CA GLY A 82 -8.23 -7.14 20.21
C GLY A 82 -8.19 -8.32 19.23
N ASN A 83 -8.76 -8.17 18.04
CA ASN A 83 -8.84 -9.24 17.05
C ASN A 83 -7.53 -9.37 16.25
N PRO A 84 -7.12 -10.60 15.88
CA PRO A 84 -5.95 -10.80 15.02
C PRO A 84 -6.06 -10.02 13.71
N PHE A 85 -4.95 -9.46 13.24
CA PHE A 85 -4.92 -8.80 11.94
C PHE A 85 -4.84 -9.83 10.81
N ILE A 86 -6.00 -10.34 10.39
CA ILE A 86 -6.09 -11.24 9.23
C ILE A 86 -6.07 -10.40 7.95
N LEU A 87 -5.00 -10.56 7.17
CA LEU A 87 -4.85 -9.85 5.89
C LEU A 87 -5.91 -10.30 4.88
N LEU A 88 -6.51 -9.33 4.19
CA LEU A 88 -7.34 -9.58 3.02
C LEU A 88 -6.49 -10.09 1.84
N PRO A 89 -7.08 -10.76 0.83
CA PRO A 89 -6.34 -11.32 -0.30
C PRO A 89 -5.41 -10.31 -1.00
N TRP A 90 -5.89 -9.08 -1.22
CA TRP A 90 -5.07 -8.02 -1.84
C TRP A 90 -3.92 -7.56 -0.93
N GLN A 91 -4.11 -7.55 0.40
CA GLN A 91 -3.06 -7.22 1.35
C GLN A 91 -2.01 -8.35 1.43
N CYS A 92 -2.45 -9.61 1.34
CA CYS A 92 -1.57 -10.77 1.18
C CYS A 92 -0.71 -10.65 -0.07
N PHE A 93 -1.26 -10.18 -1.19
CA PHE A 93 -0.50 -9.94 -2.41
C PHE A 93 0.59 -8.89 -2.23
N ILE A 94 0.28 -7.77 -1.56
CA ILE A 94 1.26 -6.72 -1.25
C ILE A 94 2.35 -7.25 -0.31
N VAL A 95 1.97 -7.75 0.87
CA VAL A 95 2.92 -8.21 1.90
C VAL A 95 3.75 -9.38 1.38
N GLY A 96 3.10 -10.36 0.73
CA GLY A 96 3.79 -11.48 0.10
C GLY A 96 4.78 -11.01 -0.96
N SER A 97 4.39 -10.09 -1.85
CA SER A 97 5.29 -9.57 -2.88
C SER A 97 6.52 -8.87 -2.29
N ILE A 98 6.33 -8.06 -1.26
CA ILE A 98 7.40 -7.30 -0.60
C ILE A 98 8.41 -8.22 0.08
N PHE A 99 7.98 -9.28 0.75
CA PHE A 99 8.87 -10.12 1.55
C PHE A 99 9.27 -11.44 0.88
N GLY A 100 8.54 -11.85 -0.16
CA GLY A 100 8.78 -13.09 -0.92
C GLY A 100 9.70 -12.92 -2.12
N TRP A 101 9.64 -11.78 -2.84
CA TRP A 101 10.53 -11.57 -3.98
C TRP A 101 11.92 -11.14 -3.52
N LYS A 102 12.94 -11.89 -3.96
CA LYS A 102 14.34 -11.67 -3.57
C LYS A 102 15.29 -11.74 -4.75
N ASN A 103 16.46 -11.11 -4.57
CA ASN A 103 17.60 -11.26 -5.48
C ASN A 103 18.48 -12.46 -5.09
N SER A 104 19.46 -12.78 -5.93
CA SER A 104 20.40 -13.90 -5.75
C SER A 104 21.22 -13.84 -4.45
N GLU A 105 21.35 -12.66 -3.83
CA GLU A 105 22.00 -12.46 -2.54
C GLU A 105 21.03 -12.63 -1.34
N ASN A 106 19.80 -13.08 -1.60
CA ASN A 106 18.73 -13.30 -0.60
C ASN A 106 18.22 -12.00 0.05
N TYR A 107 18.37 -10.87 -0.64
CA TYR A 107 17.81 -9.57 -0.25
C TYR A 107 16.51 -9.29 -0.97
N ARG A 108 15.63 -8.51 -0.32
CA ARG A 108 14.38 -8.04 -0.91
C ARG A 108 14.60 -7.40 -2.28
N ARG A 109 13.80 -7.83 -3.26
CA ARG A 109 13.73 -7.22 -4.59
C ARG A 109 13.15 -5.80 -4.54
N PHE A 110 11.92 -5.67 -4.05
CA PHE A 110 11.19 -4.40 -4.05
C PHE A 110 11.60 -3.51 -2.88
N ARG A 111 12.27 -2.40 -3.17
CA ARG A 111 12.76 -1.44 -2.17
C ARG A 111 11.95 -0.16 -2.13
N MET A 112 11.21 0.14 -3.20
CA MET A 112 10.21 1.20 -3.28
C MET A 112 8.85 0.55 -3.50
N VAL A 113 7.88 0.88 -2.67
CA VAL A 113 6.52 0.37 -2.76
C VAL A 113 5.56 1.55 -2.79
N TYR A 114 4.63 1.55 -3.73
CA TYR A 114 3.56 2.53 -3.84
C TYR A 114 2.21 1.81 -3.82
N VAL A 115 1.36 2.15 -2.85
CA VAL A 115 0.01 1.61 -2.70
C VAL A 115 -1.01 2.74 -2.74
N GLU A 116 -1.84 2.74 -3.78
CA GLU A 116 -2.93 3.69 -3.98
C GLU A 116 -4.26 2.95 -3.92
N SER A 117 -5.14 3.37 -3.02
CA SER A 117 -6.48 2.78 -2.90
C SER A 117 -7.46 3.78 -2.28
N GLY A 118 -8.76 3.46 -2.34
CA GLY A 118 -9.80 4.26 -1.71
C GLY A 118 -9.63 4.39 -0.19
N LYS A 119 -10.22 5.45 0.37
CA LYS A 119 -10.24 5.74 1.81
C LYS A 119 -11.01 4.65 2.56
N GLY A 120 -10.50 4.26 3.73
CA GLY A 120 -11.12 3.21 4.56
C GLY A 120 -10.78 1.78 4.15
N SER A 121 -9.87 1.57 3.19
CA SER A 121 -9.42 0.23 2.79
C SER A 121 -8.52 -0.47 3.80
N GLY A 122 -7.96 0.25 4.77
CA GLY A 122 -7.02 -0.29 5.77
C GLY A 122 -5.53 -0.18 5.39
N LYS A 123 -5.12 0.83 4.61
CA LYS A 123 -3.71 1.07 4.24
C LYS A 123 -2.81 1.45 5.44
N SER A 124 -3.24 2.38 6.29
CA SER A 124 -2.44 2.85 7.44
C SER A 124 -2.14 1.74 8.45
N PRO A 125 -3.11 0.91 8.90
CA PRO A 125 -2.78 -0.24 9.76
C PRO A 125 -1.89 -1.26 9.03
N LEU A 126 -2.10 -1.50 7.73
CA LEU A 126 -1.20 -2.37 6.93
C LEU A 126 0.25 -1.85 6.97
N ALA A 127 0.47 -0.55 6.75
CA ALA A 127 1.78 0.08 6.81
C ALA A 127 2.39 -0.02 8.22
N GLY A 128 1.62 0.23 9.28
CA GLY A 128 2.05 0.03 10.66
C GLY A 128 2.53 -1.39 10.93
N GLY A 129 1.80 -2.40 10.43
CA GLY A 129 2.19 -3.81 10.51
C GLY A 129 3.48 -4.13 9.74
N VAL A 130 3.66 -3.56 8.53
CA VAL A 130 4.92 -3.65 7.77
C VAL A 130 6.08 -3.05 8.57
N GLY A 131 5.87 -1.90 9.22
CA GLY A 131 6.85 -1.28 10.11
C GLY A 131 7.26 -2.18 11.28
N LEU A 132 6.28 -2.79 11.96
CA LEU A 132 6.53 -3.71 13.06
C LEU A 132 7.25 -5.00 12.61
N TYR A 133 6.95 -5.50 11.41
CA TYR A 133 7.69 -6.61 10.81
C TYR A 133 9.16 -6.21 10.56
N CYS A 134 9.39 -5.05 9.95
CA CYS A 134 10.73 -4.51 9.71
C CYS A 134 11.51 -4.27 11.02
N LEU A 135 10.81 -3.85 12.07
CA LEU A 135 11.38 -3.62 13.40
C LEU A 135 11.82 -4.92 14.09
N THR A 136 11.04 -6.00 13.95
CA THR A 136 11.15 -7.18 14.84
C THR A 136 11.46 -8.51 14.15
N ALA A 137 11.11 -8.67 12.88
CA ALA A 137 11.07 -9.96 12.19
C ALA A 137 11.91 -10.04 10.90
N ASP A 138 12.26 -8.89 10.32
CA ASP A 138 13.00 -8.76 9.05
C ASP A 138 14.53 -8.98 9.18
N LYS A 139 15.00 -9.31 10.39
CA LYS A 139 16.37 -9.71 10.72
C LYS A 139 17.46 -8.65 10.42
N GLU A 140 17.08 -7.37 10.37
CA GLU A 140 18.05 -6.28 10.25
C GLU A 140 18.53 -5.82 11.64
N PRO A 141 19.86 -5.81 11.90
CA PRO A 141 20.39 -5.24 13.13
C PRO A 141 20.27 -3.71 13.12
N ARG A 142 19.91 -3.13 14.28
CA ARG A 142 19.73 -1.69 14.47
C ARG A 142 18.82 -1.08 13.39
N ALA A 143 17.69 -1.73 13.11
CA ALA A 143 16.71 -1.24 12.15
C ALA A 143 16.13 0.08 12.65
N GLU A 144 16.26 1.13 11.85
CA GLU A 144 15.58 2.40 12.06
C GLU A 144 14.30 2.37 11.22
N VAL A 145 13.14 2.37 11.87
CA VAL A 145 11.83 2.41 11.22
C VAL A 145 11.22 3.79 11.45
N TYR A 146 10.67 4.39 10.41
CA TYR A 146 10.11 5.73 10.48
C TYR A 146 8.69 5.79 9.92
N ALA A 147 7.78 6.43 10.65
CA ALA A 147 6.52 6.92 10.11
C ALA A 147 6.78 8.36 9.67
N ALA A 148 6.66 8.64 8.38
CA ALA A 148 7.01 9.91 7.77
C ALA A 148 5.78 10.59 7.16
N ALA A 149 5.69 11.89 7.35
CA ALA A 149 4.71 12.75 6.70
C ALA A 149 5.25 14.17 6.60
N THR A 150 4.52 15.06 5.91
CA THR A 150 4.85 16.50 5.89
C THR A 150 4.76 17.14 7.28
N LYS A 151 3.77 16.73 8.08
CA LYS A 151 3.56 17.20 9.45
C LYS A 151 3.68 16.05 10.44
N LYS A 152 4.28 16.33 11.59
CA LYS A 152 4.46 15.33 12.66
C LYS A 152 3.14 14.73 13.15
N ASP A 153 2.09 15.53 13.26
CA ASP A 153 0.78 15.05 13.68
C ASP A 153 0.18 14.04 12.69
N GLN A 154 0.47 14.16 11.38
CA GLN A 154 0.07 13.16 10.39
C GLN A 154 0.89 11.88 10.54
N ALA A 155 2.22 12.00 10.70
CA ALA A 155 3.09 10.84 10.96
C ALA A 155 2.70 10.08 12.24
N MET A 156 2.18 10.81 13.23
CA MET A 156 1.69 10.24 14.49
C MET A 156 0.45 9.36 14.31
N ILE A 157 -0.37 9.53 13.27
CA ILE A 157 -1.56 8.70 13.05
C ILE A 157 -1.13 7.25 12.81
N LEU A 158 -0.30 7.03 11.79
CA LEU A 158 0.27 5.71 11.48
C LEU A 158 1.06 5.15 12.67
N PHE A 159 1.86 5.99 13.33
CA PHE A 159 2.65 5.56 14.49
C PHE A 159 1.77 5.09 15.66
N ARG A 160 0.63 5.75 15.91
CA ARG A 160 -0.33 5.35 16.95
C ARG A 160 -1.00 4.02 16.64
N ASP A 161 -1.31 3.73 15.38
CA ASP A 161 -1.79 2.40 14.99
C ASP A 161 -0.75 1.32 15.36
N ALA A 162 0.53 1.56 15.08
CA ALA A 162 1.60 0.64 15.47
C ALA A 162 1.72 0.49 17.00
N VAL A 163 1.59 1.58 17.77
CA VAL A 163 1.56 1.53 19.24
C VAL A 163 0.41 0.65 19.73
N ALA A 164 -0.80 0.84 19.18
CA ALA A 164 -1.97 0.06 19.55
C ALA A 164 -1.80 -1.44 19.24
N MET A 165 -1.23 -1.77 18.08
CA MET A 165 -0.90 -3.16 17.73
C MET A 165 0.09 -3.79 18.73
N VAL A 166 1.10 -3.02 19.18
CA VAL A 166 2.06 -3.47 20.20
C VAL A 166 1.36 -3.71 21.53
N ASP A 167 0.50 -2.80 21.96
CA ASP A 167 -0.19 -2.89 23.26
C ASP A 167 -1.12 -4.08 23.34
N GLN A 168 -1.79 -4.42 22.24
CA GLN A 168 -2.69 -5.56 22.21
C GLN A 168 -1.99 -6.91 21.99
N SER A 169 -0.80 -6.90 21.38
CA SER A 169 -0.04 -8.11 21.08
C SER A 169 0.81 -8.55 22.27
N PRO A 170 0.51 -9.70 22.93
CA PRO A 170 1.31 -10.17 24.07
C PRO A 170 2.77 -10.42 23.70
N ALA A 171 3.04 -10.85 22.47
CA ALA A 171 4.38 -11.13 21.98
C ALA A 171 5.21 -9.86 21.77
N LEU A 172 4.58 -8.77 21.31
CA LEU A 172 5.27 -7.49 21.09
C LEU A 172 5.36 -6.67 22.38
N ALA A 173 4.30 -6.62 23.18
CA ALA A 173 4.28 -5.90 24.46
C ALA A 173 5.40 -6.34 25.41
N GLN A 174 5.78 -7.62 25.39
CA GLN A 174 6.90 -8.15 26.19
C GLN A 174 8.29 -7.78 25.67
N ARG A 175 8.40 -7.35 24.41
CA ARG A 175 9.69 -7.18 23.70
C ARG A 175 9.99 -5.75 23.28
N ILE A 176 8.96 -4.90 23.21
CA ILE A 176 9.07 -3.52 22.76
C ILE A 176 8.91 -2.57 23.94
N ASN A 177 9.89 -1.71 24.12
CA ASN A 177 9.86 -0.65 25.13
C ASN A 177 9.34 0.64 24.51
N LYS A 178 8.30 1.22 25.10
CA LYS A 178 7.71 2.49 24.64
C LYS A 178 8.34 3.68 25.38
N SER A 179 8.49 4.83 24.71
CA SER A 179 8.93 6.09 25.34
C SER A 179 7.93 7.21 25.07
N GLY A 180 7.76 8.13 26.03
CA GLY A 180 6.85 9.29 25.94
C GLY A 180 5.73 9.32 26.99
N GLY A 181 5.48 8.20 27.66
CA GLY A 181 4.34 8.04 28.56
C GLY A 181 3.08 7.61 27.82
N ALA A 182 2.09 7.09 28.56
CA ALA A 182 0.86 6.55 27.99
C ALA A 182 0.09 7.64 27.22
N GLY A 183 -0.25 7.35 25.96
CA GLY A 183 -0.96 8.26 25.05
C GLY A 183 -0.09 9.37 24.44
N LYS A 184 1.21 9.39 24.73
CA LYS A 184 2.19 10.37 24.24
C LYS A 184 3.43 9.68 23.68
N GLU A 185 3.30 8.43 23.28
CA GLU A 185 4.38 7.64 22.74
C GLU A 185 5.00 8.30 21.52
N TRP A 186 6.33 8.31 21.45
CA TRP A 186 7.08 8.80 20.28
C TRP A 186 8.16 7.82 19.84
N ASN A 187 8.30 6.68 20.52
CA ASN A 187 9.32 5.68 20.21
C ASN A 187 8.88 4.28 20.66
N LEU A 188 9.01 3.31 19.77
CA LEU A 188 8.93 1.87 20.04
C LEU A 188 10.33 1.28 19.88
N ALA A 189 11.01 0.93 20.98
CA ALA A 189 12.36 0.38 20.95
C ALA A 189 12.34 -1.15 21.02
N PHE A 190 12.99 -1.81 20.07
CA PHE A 190 13.26 -3.24 20.12
C PHE A 190 14.73 -3.46 20.51
N LEU A 191 14.96 -3.51 21.82
CA LEU A 191 16.31 -3.47 22.41
C LEU A 191 17.18 -4.67 22.02
N GLN A 192 16.58 -5.82 21.73
CA GLN A 192 17.29 -7.05 21.35
C GLN A 192 18.23 -6.84 20.15
N THR A 193 17.82 -6.00 19.18
CA THR A 193 18.63 -5.67 17.99
C THR A 193 19.10 -4.22 17.99
N GLY A 194 18.81 -3.44 19.04
CA GLY A 194 19.08 -2.01 19.10
C GLY A 194 18.28 -1.21 18.07
N SER A 195 17.09 -1.68 17.71
CA SER A 195 16.22 -1.11 16.67
C SER A 195 15.15 -0.21 17.27
N PHE A 196 14.58 0.69 16.47
CA PHE A 196 13.47 1.55 16.91
C PHE A 196 12.50 1.89 15.79
N PHE A 197 11.28 2.24 16.17
CA PHE A 197 10.27 2.84 15.30
C PHE A 197 9.82 4.18 15.87
N ARG A 198 9.92 5.26 15.08
CA ARG A 198 9.60 6.64 15.48
C ARG A 198 8.81 7.40 14.40
N PRO A 199 7.96 8.36 14.76
CA PRO A 199 7.44 9.35 13.84
C PRO A 199 8.52 10.40 13.51
N ILE A 200 8.50 10.92 12.28
CA ILE A 200 9.40 11.98 11.80
C ILE A 200 8.68 12.84 10.75
N SER A 201 9.01 14.13 10.68
CA SER A 201 8.53 15.03 9.63
C SER A 201 9.66 15.82 8.97
N SER A 202 9.38 16.44 7.82
CA SER A 202 10.32 17.33 7.13
C SER A 202 10.82 18.49 8.01
N ASP A 203 9.97 18.94 8.92
CA ASP A 203 10.21 20.13 9.75
C ASP A 203 11.08 19.84 10.98
N ASP A 204 11.31 18.57 11.32
CA ASP A 204 12.00 18.18 12.57
C ASP A 204 13.52 18.50 12.56
N GLY A 205 14.08 19.01 11.46
CA GLY A 205 15.49 19.43 11.37
C GLY A 205 16.53 18.34 11.67
N GLN A 206 16.10 17.08 11.78
CA GLN A 206 16.98 15.95 12.10
C GLN A 206 17.90 15.66 10.92
N SER A 207 19.20 15.84 11.13
CA SER A 207 20.22 15.53 10.13
C SER A 207 20.40 14.02 9.98
N GLY A 208 19.93 13.46 8.86
CA GLY A 208 20.37 12.17 8.30
C GLY A 208 19.80 10.90 8.96
N PRO A 209 18.47 10.66 8.87
CA PRO A 209 17.92 9.36 9.25
C PRO A 209 18.57 8.23 8.43
N ARG A 210 18.73 7.03 9.00
CA ARG A 210 19.29 5.85 8.30
C ARG A 210 18.27 4.71 8.24
N PRO A 211 17.13 4.93 7.57
CA PRO A 211 16.01 4.02 7.54
C PRO A 211 16.42 2.64 7.03
N HIS A 212 16.04 1.62 7.81
CA HIS A 212 15.77 0.29 7.26
C HIS A 212 14.36 0.24 6.67
N CYS A 213 13.41 0.94 7.27
CA CYS A 213 12.05 1.05 6.76
C CYS A 213 11.50 2.47 6.94
N ALA A 214 10.99 3.07 5.88
CA ALA A 214 10.28 4.35 5.93
C ALA A 214 8.85 4.14 5.41
N LEU A 215 7.87 4.47 6.23
CA LEU A 215 6.45 4.39 5.94
C LEU A 215 5.96 5.81 5.69
N ILE A 216 5.58 6.14 4.47
CA ILE A 216 5.19 7.49 4.10
C ILE A 216 3.70 7.48 3.79
N ASP A 217 2.91 8.11 4.66
CA ASP A 217 1.45 8.15 4.53
C ASP A 217 1.00 9.40 3.76
N GLU A 218 -0.16 9.28 3.13
CA GLU A 218 -0.87 10.30 2.35
C GLU A 218 0.03 11.09 1.40
N ILE A 219 0.74 10.41 0.49
CA ILE A 219 1.64 11.04 -0.52
C ILE A 219 0.94 12.19 -1.28
N HIS A 220 -0.35 12.07 -1.54
CA HIS A 220 -1.13 13.13 -2.20
C HIS A 220 -1.18 14.46 -1.43
N GLU A 221 -0.86 14.49 -0.13
CA GLU A 221 -0.74 15.71 0.67
C GLU A 221 0.68 16.33 0.63
N HIS A 222 1.66 15.65 0.01
CA HIS A 222 3.04 16.12 -0.05
C HIS A 222 3.21 17.12 -1.20
N LYS A 223 3.65 18.33 -0.88
CA LYS A 223 3.86 19.40 -1.87
C LYS A 223 4.98 19.10 -2.88
N ASN A 224 5.96 18.31 -2.46
CA ASN A 224 7.14 17.97 -3.25
C ASN A 224 7.75 16.64 -2.76
N ASN A 225 8.78 16.16 -3.46
CA ASN A 225 9.40 14.86 -3.19
C ASN A 225 10.42 14.87 -2.02
N GLN A 226 10.53 15.95 -1.23
CA GLN A 226 11.60 16.11 -0.23
C GLN A 226 11.60 15.02 0.83
N VAL A 227 10.43 14.64 1.38
CA VAL A 227 10.34 13.61 2.43
C VAL A 227 10.79 12.25 1.89
N VAL A 228 10.36 11.89 0.69
CA VAL A 228 10.74 10.61 0.06
C VAL A 228 12.23 10.59 -0.25
N GLU A 229 12.79 11.65 -0.84
CA GLU A 229 14.22 11.72 -1.16
C GLU A 229 15.09 11.75 0.11
N MET A 230 14.65 12.43 1.17
CA MET A 230 15.33 12.40 2.47
C MET A 230 15.43 10.97 3.01
N MET A 231 14.32 10.21 2.99
CA MET A 231 14.31 8.82 3.42
C MET A 231 15.18 7.95 2.50
N ARG A 232 15.07 8.15 1.18
CA ARG A 232 15.81 7.40 0.16
C ARG A 232 17.31 7.59 0.30
N ALA A 233 17.78 8.83 0.46
CA ALA A 233 19.18 9.14 0.69
C ALA A 233 19.72 8.45 1.96
N GLY A 234 18.89 8.38 3.00
CA GLY A 234 19.21 7.71 4.26
C GLY A 234 19.36 6.19 4.18
N THR A 235 18.81 5.54 3.14
CA THR A 235 18.96 4.09 2.96
C THR A 235 20.38 3.65 2.58
N LYS A 236 21.29 4.60 2.33
CA LYS A 236 22.69 4.34 1.98
C LYS A 236 23.35 3.41 2.99
N GLY A 237 23.86 2.27 2.51
CA GLY A 237 24.52 1.25 3.32
C GLY A 237 23.59 0.13 3.83
N ARG A 238 22.26 0.25 3.66
CA ARG A 238 21.31 -0.84 3.91
C ARG A 238 21.08 -1.62 2.62
N ARG A 239 21.29 -2.94 2.67
CA ARG A 239 21.18 -3.82 1.49
C ARG A 239 19.74 -4.00 1.02
N GLN A 240 18.79 -3.93 1.95
CA GLN A 240 17.38 -4.23 1.72
C GLN A 240 16.46 -3.27 2.47
N ALA A 241 16.78 -1.97 2.47
CA ALA A 241 15.85 -0.98 3.03
C ALA A 241 14.56 -0.91 2.20
N LEU A 242 13.44 -0.59 2.87
CA LEU A 242 12.11 -0.46 2.29
C LEU A 242 11.58 0.97 2.46
N ILE A 243 11.12 1.56 1.37
CA ILE A 243 10.27 2.76 1.41
C ILE A 243 8.88 2.32 0.97
N PHE A 244 7.92 2.44 1.88
CA PHE A 244 6.55 2.01 1.72
C PHE A 244 5.63 3.23 1.74
N MET A 245 5.20 3.63 0.55
CA MET A 245 4.36 4.80 0.32
C MET A 245 2.91 4.34 0.18
N ILE A 246 2.03 4.97 0.95
CA ILE A 246 0.59 4.74 0.85
C ILE A 246 -0.14 6.06 0.61
N THR A 247 -1.22 6.01 -0.16
CA THR A 247 -2.00 7.22 -0.46
C THR A 247 -3.41 6.87 -0.96
N ASN A 248 -4.29 7.87 -0.96
CA ASN A 248 -5.46 7.91 -1.84
C ASN A 248 -5.10 8.70 -3.12
N SER A 249 -5.96 8.65 -4.14
CA SER A 249 -5.76 9.48 -5.35
C SER A 249 -5.80 10.99 -5.04
N GLY A 250 -5.04 11.77 -5.81
CA GLY A 250 -4.97 13.22 -5.71
C GLY A 250 -5.90 13.96 -6.67
N HIS A 251 -5.87 15.29 -6.62
CA HIS A 251 -6.55 16.19 -7.58
C HIS A 251 -5.57 17.01 -8.44
N ASP A 252 -4.26 16.88 -8.20
CA ASP A 252 -3.23 17.64 -8.87
C ASP A 252 -2.32 16.69 -9.66
N LYS A 253 -2.49 16.68 -10.99
CA LYS A 253 -1.68 15.88 -11.93
C LYS A 253 -0.26 16.42 -12.13
N THR A 254 0.10 17.52 -11.46
CA THR A 254 1.49 18.05 -11.41
C THR A 254 2.17 17.72 -10.07
N SER A 255 1.47 17.02 -9.17
CA SER A 255 1.99 16.66 -7.86
C SER A 255 2.97 15.48 -7.92
N VAL A 256 3.83 15.39 -6.91
CA VAL A 256 4.72 14.24 -6.70
C VAL A 256 3.95 12.91 -6.59
N CYS A 257 2.72 12.95 -6.08
CA CYS A 257 1.88 11.75 -6.00
C CYS A 257 1.50 11.26 -7.39
N TYR A 258 1.19 12.16 -8.32
CA TYR A 258 0.85 11.79 -9.69
C TYR A 258 2.07 11.24 -10.45
N ASP A 259 3.27 11.77 -10.18
CA ASP A 259 4.51 11.21 -10.73
C ASP A 259 4.70 9.74 -10.33
N TYR A 260 4.49 9.41 -9.04
CA TYR A 260 4.56 8.02 -8.57
C TYR A 260 3.41 7.16 -9.10
N HIS A 261 2.21 7.72 -9.25
CA HIS A 261 1.07 7.05 -9.87
C HIS A 261 1.42 6.62 -11.29
N GLU A 262 1.81 7.55 -12.16
CA GLU A 262 2.13 7.27 -13.56
C GLU A 262 3.35 6.35 -13.71
N TYR A 263 4.39 6.53 -12.88
CA TYR A 263 5.53 5.62 -12.86
C TYR A 263 5.11 4.21 -12.45
N GLY A 264 4.30 4.09 -11.39
CA GLY A 264 3.81 2.81 -10.90
C GLY A 264 2.92 2.08 -11.90
N ARG A 265 2.08 2.80 -12.66
CA ARG A 265 1.28 2.23 -13.76
C ARG A 265 2.15 1.65 -14.86
N LYS A 266 3.12 2.43 -15.35
CA LYS A 266 4.07 2.01 -16.39
C LYS A 266 4.93 0.81 -15.97
N VAL A 267 5.35 0.78 -14.71
CA VAL A 267 6.09 -0.34 -14.12
C VAL A 267 5.22 -1.60 -13.97
N ALA A 268 3.95 -1.46 -13.58
CA ALA A 268 3.03 -2.60 -13.49
C ALA A 268 2.71 -3.18 -14.87
N GLU A 269 2.46 -2.30 -15.85
CA GLU A 269 2.21 -2.65 -17.26
C GLU A 269 3.43 -3.29 -17.93
N GLY A 270 4.64 -2.90 -17.52
CA GLY A 270 5.90 -3.36 -18.11
C GLY A 270 6.42 -2.48 -19.24
N SER A 271 5.88 -1.27 -19.41
CA SER A 271 6.44 -0.24 -20.30
C SER A 271 7.71 0.40 -19.73
N ILE A 272 7.91 0.31 -18.41
CA ILE A 272 9.18 0.61 -17.72
C ILE A 272 9.66 -0.61 -16.93
N GLU A 273 10.92 -1.00 -17.13
CA GLU A 273 11.55 -2.06 -16.34
C GLU A 273 12.26 -1.49 -15.10
N ASP A 274 11.65 -1.66 -13.93
CA ASP A 274 12.26 -1.39 -12.64
C ASP A 274 11.94 -2.52 -11.65
N ASP A 275 12.93 -3.36 -11.38
CA ASP A 275 12.80 -4.48 -10.45
C ASP A 275 12.82 -4.08 -8.99
N SER A 276 13.18 -2.84 -8.67
CA SER A 276 13.17 -2.33 -7.31
C SER A 276 11.84 -1.68 -6.91
N PHE A 277 10.93 -1.43 -7.86
CA PHE A 277 9.66 -0.76 -7.63
C PHE A 277 8.46 -1.71 -7.75
N PHE A 278 7.60 -1.67 -6.73
CA PHE A 278 6.32 -2.37 -6.69
C PHE A 278 5.18 -1.36 -6.58
N SER A 279 4.17 -1.51 -7.42
CA SER A 279 2.94 -0.73 -7.40
C SER A 279 1.73 -1.61 -7.16
N PHE A 280 0.81 -1.11 -6.34
CA PHE A 280 -0.55 -1.61 -6.22
C PHE A 280 -1.50 -0.42 -6.31
N ILE A 281 -2.12 -0.22 -7.47
CA ILE A 281 -2.91 0.98 -7.78
C ILE A 281 -4.33 0.53 -8.08
N CYS A 282 -5.28 0.92 -7.23
CA CYS A 282 -6.69 0.69 -7.50
C CYS A 282 -7.18 1.74 -8.50
N SER A 283 -7.84 1.31 -9.56
CA SER A 283 -8.33 2.17 -10.64
C SER A 283 -9.55 1.53 -11.29
N LEU A 284 -10.35 2.33 -11.99
CA LEU A 284 -11.45 1.83 -12.81
C LEU A 284 -10.98 1.59 -14.24
N ASP A 285 -11.70 0.76 -14.99
CA ASP A 285 -11.47 0.64 -16.42
C ASP A 285 -11.94 1.91 -17.15
N GLU A 286 -11.33 2.19 -18.30
CA GLU A 286 -11.70 3.33 -19.13
C GLU A 286 -13.18 3.25 -19.53
N GLY A 287 -13.90 4.37 -19.38
CA GLY A 287 -15.33 4.46 -19.66
C GLY A 287 -16.26 3.99 -18.53
N GLU A 288 -15.75 3.40 -17.44
CA GLU A 288 -16.58 3.05 -16.30
C GLU A 288 -16.93 4.26 -15.43
N ASP A 289 -18.20 4.38 -15.05
CA ASP A 289 -18.69 5.45 -14.18
C ASP A 289 -19.28 4.88 -12.88
N PRO A 290 -18.60 5.06 -11.73
CA PRO A 290 -19.03 4.51 -10.45
C PRO A 290 -20.31 5.15 -9.92
N PHE A 291 -20.76 6.28 -10.50
CA PHE A 291 -22.04 6.91 -10.17
C PHE A 291 -23.23 6.27 -10.91
N LYS A 292 -22.95 5.53 -11.99
CA LYS A 292 -23.95 4.89 -12.86
C LYS A 292 -23.95 3.37 -12.70
N ASP A 293 -22.80 2.75 -12.43
CA ASP A 293 -22.67 1.30 -12.27
C ASP A 293 -21.89 0.92 -11.00
N GLU A 294 -22.55 0.17 -10.12
CA GLU A 294 -21.97 -0.32 -8.87
C GLU A 294 -21.04 -1.53 -9.08
N SER A 295 -21.11 -2.19 -10.23
CA SER A 295 -20.31 -3.38 -10.53
C SER A 295 -18.80 -3.09 -10.54
N CYS A 296 -18.42 -1.84 -10.86
CA CYS A 296 -17.03 -1.40 -10.91
C CYS A 296 -16.44 -1.07 -9.53
N TRP A 297 -17.26 -0.96 -8.46
CA TRP A 297 -16.80 -0.45 -7.17
C TRP A 297 -15.67 -1.26 -6.54
N LYS A 298 -15.69 -2.59 -6.70
CA LYS A 298 -14.64 -3.49 -6.18
C LYS A 298 -13.26 -3.21 -6.78
N LYS A 299 -13.18 -2.69 -8.01
CA LYS A 299 -11.91 -2.39 -8.69
C LYS A 299 -11.13 -1.28 -7.99
N ALA A 300 -11.84 -0.27 -7.47
CA ALA A 300 -11.27 0.80 -6.65
C ALA A 300 -11.19 0.47 -5.15
N ASN A 301 -11.97 -0.53 -4.70
CA ASN A 301 -12.20 -0.84 -3.29
C ASN A 301 -12.05 -2.35 -3.01
N PRO A 302 -10.83 -2.90 -2.99
CA PRO A 302 -10.61 -4.33 -2.74
C PRO A 302 -10.95 -4.77 -1.29
N SER A 303 -11.28 -3.83 -0.40
CA SER A 303 -11.78 -4.09 0.96
C SER A 303 -13.31 -3.97 1.08
N LEU A 304 -14.03 -3.74 -0.02
CA LEU A 304 -15.49 -3.66 -0.02
C LEU A 304 -16.11 -4.99 0.42
N GLY A 305 -17.02 -4.93 1.40
CA GLY A 305 -17.60 -6.09 2.08
C GLY A 305 -16.80 -6.58 3.28
N HIS A 306 -15.64 -5.98 3.56
CA HIS A 306 -14.78 -6.34 4.70
C HIS A 306 -14.61 -5.19 5.68
N THR A 307 -14.06 -4.05 5.24
CA THR A 307 -13.82 -2.89 6.12
C THR A 307 -14.96 -1.87 6.06
N PHE A 308 -15.70 -1.85 4.96
CA PHE A 308 -16.91 -1.08 4.77
C PHE A 308 -17.85 -1.81 3.80
N THR A 309 -19.10 -1.37 3.75
CA THR A 309 -20.18 -2.05 3.01
C THR A 309 -20.58 -1.30 1.75
N ASP A 310 -21.24 -1.99 0.82
CA ASP A 310 -21.86 -1.38 -0.37
C ASP A 310 -22.84 -0.27 0.01
N ARG A 311 -23.54 -0.42 1.15
CA ARG A 311 -24.43 0.60 1.68
C ARG A 311 -23.69 1.93 1.91
N TYR A 312 -22.50 1.89 2.51
CA TYR A 312 -21.72 3.09 2.76
C TYR A 312 -21.35 3.81 1.45
N LEU A 313 -20.82 3.07 0.46
CA LEU A 313 -20.48 3.67 -0.85
C LEU A 313 -21.71 4.22 -1.56
N ARG A 314 -22.84 3.50 -1.53
CA ARG A 314 -24.10 3.95 -2.13
C ARG A 314 -24.62 5.24 -1.50
N GLU A 315 -24.50 5.36 -0.18
CA GLU A 315 -24.81 6.60 0.55
C GLU A 315 -23.89 7.75 0.12
N GLN A 316 -22.58 7.52 -0.03
CA GLN A 316 -21.64 8.55 -0.54
C GLN A 316 -22.02 9.01 -1.95
N VAL A 317 -22.24 8.07 -2.88
CA VAL A 317 -22.63 8.35 -4.27
C VAL A 317 -23.95 9.12 -4.31
N THR A 318 -24.96 8.67 -3.58
CA THR A 318 -26.29 9.30 -3.58
C THR A 318 -26.24 10.73 -3.06
N GLN A 319 -25.50 10.98 -1.97
CA GLN A 319 -25.39 12.33 -1.43
C GLN A 319 -24.51 13.26 -2.27
N ALA A 320 -23.67 12.72 -3.15
CA ALA A 320 -22.82 13.49 -4.05
C ALA A 320 -23.52 13.90 -5.35
N ARG A 321 -24.59 13.19 -5.76
CA ARG A 321 -25.35 13.50 -6.97
C ARG A 321 -25.90 14.92 -6.93
N GLY A 322 -25.66 15.66 -8.01
CA GLY A 322 -26.08 17.07 -8.13
C GLY A 322 -25.23 18.06 -7.33
N MET A 323 -24.10 17.62 -6.74
CA MET A 323 -23.17 18.48 -6.00
C MET A 323 -21.75 18.31 -6.56
N PRO A 324 -21.32 19.14 -7.54
CA PRO A 324 -20.04 18.97 -8.25
C PRO A 324 -18.82 18.79 -7.33
N SER A 325 -18.72 19.61 -6.27
CA SER A 325 -17.64 19.52 -5.28
C SER A 325 -17.62 18.18 -4.55
N LYS A 326 -18.81 17.69 -4.15
CA LYS A 326 -18.93 16.43 -3.40
C LYS A 326 -18.74 15.23 -4.30
N GLU A 327 -19.19 15.31 -5.55
CA GLU A 327 -18.90 14.32 -6.58
C GLU A 327 -17.40 14.18 -6.80
N SER A 328 -16.66 15.29 -6.97
CA SER A 328 -15.20 15.27 -7.11
C SER A 328 -14.52 14.57 -5.92
N ILE A 329 -14.95 14.89 -4.70
CA ILE A 329 -14.43 14.24 -3.47
C ILE A 329 -14.69 12.74 -3.47
N VAL A 330 -15.91 12.29 -3.83
CA VAL A 330 -16.26 10.87 -3.84
C VAL A 330 -15.53 10.11 -4.96
N ARG A 331 -15.43 10.68 -6.16
CA ARG A 331 -14.64 10.12 -7.28
C ARG A 331 -13.18 9.91 -6.87
N ARG A 332 -12.58 10.89 -6.22
CA ARG A 332 -11.20 10.83 -5.72
C ARG A 332 -11.03 9.84 -4.56
N LEU A 333 -11.73 10.08 -3.45
CA LEU A 333 -11.49 9.36 -2.19
C LEU A 333 -12.08 7.96 -2.15
N ASN A 334 -13.18 7.69 -2.87
CA ASN A 334 -13.83 6.38 -2.87
C ASN A 334 -13.56 5.58 -4.15
N PHE A 335 -13.29 6.23 -5.29
CA PHE A 335 -13.15 5.53 -6.57
C PHE A 335 -11.78 5.68 -7.24
N CYS A 336 -10.81 6.30 -6.55
CA CYS A 336 -9.43 6.45 -7.03
C CYS A 336 -9.33 7.14 -8.40
N GLN A 337 -10.29 7.99 -8.74
CA GLN A 337 -10.25 8.76 -9.98
C GLN A 337 -9.48 10.06 -9.76
N TRP A 338 -8.44 10.27 -10.56
CA TRP A 338 -7.73 11.55 -10.63
C TRP A 338 -8.61 12.58 -11.31
N VAL A 339 -9.10 13.53 -10.52
CA VAL A 339 -9.94 14.65 -10.97
C VAL A 339 -9.09 15.84 -11.35
N ASP A 340 -9.54 16.65 -12.32
CA ASP A 340 -8.79 17.84 -12.78
C ASP A 340 -8.93 19.06 -11.86
N ALA A 341 -9.85 19.04 -10.89
CA ALA A 341 -10.01 20.09 -9.88
C ALA A 341 -10.59 19.56 -8.55
N ASP A 342 -10.09 20.08 -7.43
CA ASP A 342 -10.60 19.75 -6.08
C ASP A 342 -12.03 20.25 -5.86
N ASN A 343 -12.39 21.36 -6.50
CA ASN A 343 -13.73 21.96 -6.42
C ASN A 343 -14.19 22.50 -7.79
N PRO A 344 -14.67 21.63 -8.70
CA PRO A 344 -15.15 22.06 -10.00
C PRO A 344 -16.44 22.87 -9.85
N TRP A 345 -16.55 24.00 -10.56
CA TRP A 345 -17.76 24.83 -10.56
C TRP A 345 -18.94 24.16 -11.27
N MET A 346 -18.66 23.27 -12.23
CA MET A 346 -19.66 22.55 -13.03
C MET A 346 -19.31 21.05 -13.05
N SER A 347 -20.31 20.17 -13.01
CA SER A 347 -20.06 18.73 -13.08
C SER A 347 -19.64 18.31 -14.48
N SER A 348 -18.89 17.22 -14.58
CA SER A 348 -18.49 16.65 -15.88
C SER A 348 -19.69 16.25 -16.72
N ASP A 349 -20.75 15.70 -16.11
CA ASP A 349 -21.97 15.33 -16.84
C ASP A 349 -22.66 16.57 -17.46
N VAL A 350 -22.66 17.72 -16.78
CA VAL A 350 -23.23 18.96 -17.34
C VAL A 350 -22.34 19.49 -18.47
N TRP A 351 -21.02 19.48 -18.28
CA TRP A 351 -20.08 19.95 -19.30
C TRP A 351 -20.11 19.09 -20.57
N MET A 352 -19.99 17.77 -20.42
CA MET A 352 -20.04 16.82 -21.53
C MET A 352 -21.44 16.77 -22.15
N GLY A 353 -22.49 17.06 -21.37
CA GLY A 353 -23.85 17.24 -21.90
C GLY A 353 -24.02 18.48 -22.78
N CYS A 354 -23.06 19.40 -22.76
CA CYS A 354 -22.98 20.54 -23.68
C CYS A 354 -22.03 20.29 -24.87
N GLU A 355 -21.47 19.08 -25.00
CA GLU A 355 -20.64 18.71 -26.14
C GLU A 355 -21.53 18.63 -27.40
N GLU A 356 -21.30 19.54 -28.34
CA GLU A 356 -21.96 19.56 -29.65
C GLU A 356 -20.89 19.45 -30.74
N ASP A 357 -21.16 18.60 -31.74
CA ASP A 357 -20.39 18.61 -32.97
C ASP A 357 -20.74 19.90 -33.73
N PHE A 358 -19.74 20.74 -34.02
CA PHE A 358 -19.91 21.96 -34.80
C PHE A 358 -18.97 21.98 -36.01
N ASP A 359 -19.40 22.65 -37.08
CA ASP A 359 -18.54 22.91 -38.23
C ASP A 359 -17.65 24.12 -37.92
N LEU A 360 -16.32 23.97 -38.07
CA LEU A 360 -15.34 25.05 -37.91
C LEU A 360 -15.66 26.26 -38.81
N HIS A 361 -16.35 26.07 -39.94
CA HIS A 361 -16.79 27.15 -40.82
C HIS A 361 -17.89 28.03 -40.20
N GLU A 362 -18.68 27.53 -39.24
CA GLU A 362 -19.72 28.30 -38.55
C GLU A 362 -19.15 29.27 -37.51
N LEU A 363 -17.86 29.12 -37.18
CA LEU A 363 -17.14 30.00 -36.24
C LEU A 363 -16.32 31.10 -36.94
N GLN A 364 -16.36 31.16 -38.28
CA GLN A 364 -15.76 32.29 -39.02
C GLN A 364 -16.74 33.47 -38.99
N GLY A 365 -16.43 34.44 -38.12
CA GLY A 365 -17.19 35.69 -37.97
C GLY A 365 -17.13 36.63 -39.16
#